data_AF-A0A2V8KEH1-F1
#
_entry.id   AF-A0A2V8KEH1-F1
#
_cell.length_a   1.000
_cell.length_b   1.000
_cell.length_c   1.000
_cell.angle_alpha   90.00
_cell.angle_beta   90.00
_cell.angle_gamma   90.00
#
_symmetry.space_group_name_H-M   'P 1'
#
loop_
_entity.id
_entity.type
_entity.pdbx_description
1 polymer ?
#
loop_
_entity_poly.entity_id
_entity_poly.type
_entity_poly.pdbx_seq_one_letter_code
_entity_poly.pdbx_strand_id
1 'polypeptide(L)'
;MSFLKHHLDTFIANFPKERHLSHDPVQFVHRYDDARDREVAGLLASVFAYGNVKSVLRTVEKVLGYLGPSPSRTIALFNPRTDVRRLRGFYHRFNTSR
;
A
#
# COMPACT_ATOMS: atom_id res chain seq x y z
N MET A 1 -33.00 7.65 14.68
CA MET A 1 -31.72 7.22 14.08
C MET A 1 -31.60 5.71 14.24
N SER A 2 -31.19 4.97 13.21
CA SER A 2 -30.98 3.51 13.29
C SER A 2 -29.97 3.18 14.39
N PHE A 3 -30.29 2.20 15.25
CA PHE A 3 -29.41 1.72 16.33
C PHE A 3 -28.01 1.35 15.80
N LEU A 4 -27.95 0.70 14.64
CA LEU A 4 -26.70 0.32 13.98
C LEU A 4 -25.85 1.54 13.62
N LYS A 5 -26.47 2.60 13.08
CA LYS A 5 -25.76 3.83 12.72
C LYS A 5 -25.11 4.45 13.96
N HIS A 6 -25.88 4.59 15.05
CA HIS A 6 -25.38 5.17 16.28
C HIS A 6 -24.22 4.35 16.90
N HIS A 7 -24.32 3.02 16.85
CA HIS A 7 -23.28 2.13 17.33
C HIS A 7 -21.98 2.27 16.52
N LEU A 8 -22.07 2.29 15.19
CA LEU A 8 -20.91 2.47 14.31
C LEU A 8 -20.29 3.87 14.42
N ASP A 9 -21.09 4.92 14.53
CA ASP A 9 -20.59 6.29 14.75
C ASP A 9 -19.80 6.38 16.07
N THR A 10 -20.32 5.76 17.14
CA THR A 10 -19.65 5.71 18.45
C THR A 10 -18.34 4.91 18.38
N PHE A 11 -18.33 3.80 17.64
CA PHE A 11 -17.11 3.02 17.43
C PHE A 11 -16.05 3.84 16.68
N ILE A 12 -16.43 4.51 15.58
CA ILE A 12 -15.51 5.34 14.78
C ILE A 12 -14.94 6.50 15.61
N ALA A 13 -15.75 7.13 16.46
CA ALA A 13 -15.33 8.23 17.32
C ALA A 13 -14.26 7.81 18.34
N ASN A 14 -14.30 6.56 18.81
CA ASN A 14 -13.37 6.01 19.79
C ASN A 14 -12.26 5.15 19.17
N PHE A 15 -12.24 4.99 17.85
CA PHE A 15 -11.27 4.14 17.16
C PHE A 15 -9.86 4.78 17.21
N PRO A 16 -8.83 4.07 17.70
CA PRO A 16 -7.48 4.63 17.81
C PRO A 16 -6.79 4.64 16.44
N LYS A 17 -7.18 5.60 15.59
CA LYS A 17 -6.78 5.72 14.18
C LYS A 17 -5.27 5.67 13.99
N GLU A 18 -4.52 6.47 14.74
CA GLU A 18 -3.05 6.58 14.61
C GLU A 18 -2.34 5.26 14.91
N ARG A 19 -2.77 4.57 15.98
CA ARG A 19 -2.22 3.26 16.35
C ARG A 19 -2.46 2.23 15.25
N HIS A 20 -3.66 2.21 14.69
CA HIS A 20 -3.99 1.27 13.62
C HIS A 20 -3.31 1.62 12.30
N LEU A 21 -3.10 2.90 12.00
CA LEU A 21 -2.43 3.33 10.78
C LEU A 21 -1.03 2.72 10.66
N SER A 22 -0.26 2.69 11.75
CA SER A 22 1.09 2.09 11.75
C SER A 22 1.12 0.59 11.40
N HIS A 23 -0.02 -0.10 11.51
CA HIS A 23 -0.16 -1.50 11.14
C HIS A 23 -0.93 -1.69 9.81
N ASP A 24 -1.39 -0.61 9.18
CA ASP A 24 -2.18 -0.65 7.97
C ASP A 24 -1.34 -0.22 6.76
N PRO A 25 -1.41 -0.92 5.60
CA PRO A 25 -0.76 -0.50 4.37
C PRO A 25 -1.12 0.91 3.89
N VAL A 26 -2.27 1.47 4.30
CA VAL A 26 -2.64 2.85 3.96
C VAL A 26 -1.66 3.88 4.52
N GLN A 27 -0.84 3.54 5.52
CA GLN A 27 0.25 4.39 5.99
C GLN A 27 1.23 4.80 4.88
N PHE A 28 1.41 3.96 3.86
CA PHE A 28 2.29 4.24 2.74
C PHE A 28 1.77 5.37 1.85
N VAL A 29 0.45 5.53 1.76
CA VAL A 29 -0.20 6.61 1.02
C VAL A 29 0.16 7.95 1.65
N HIS A 30 0.13 8.03 2.98
CA HIS A 30 0.42 9.26 3.72
C HIS A 30 1.88 9.71 3.66
N ARG A 31 2.79 8.93 3.05
CA ARG A 31 4.20 9.32 2.87
C ARG A 31 4.43 10.32 1.74
N TYR A 32 3.45 10.50 0.86
CA TYR A 32 3.56 11.32 -0.34
C TYR A 32 2.65 12.54 -0.25
N ASP A 33 3.08 13.67 -0.82
CA ASP A 33 2.26 14.89 -0.92
C ASP A 33 1.51 14.97 -2.27
N ASP A 34 2.12 14.49 -3.36
CA ASP A 34 1.49 14.47 -4.69
C ASP A 34 0.36 13.43 -4.74
N ALA A 35 -0.81 13.85 -5.23
CA ALA A 35 -2.00 13.01 -5.30
C ALA A 35 -1.81 11.76 -6.19
N ARG A 36 -1.01 11.85 -7.25
CA ARG A 36 -0.74 10.72 -8.16
C ARG A 36 0.18 9.71 -7.49
N ASP A 37 1.14 10.17 -6.70
CA ASP A 37 2.01 9.29 -5.91
C ASP A 37 1.20 8.58 -4.82
N ARG A 38 0.24 9.27 -4.19
CA ARG A 38 -0.74 8.68 -3.26
C ARG A 38 -1.59 7.60 -3.93
N GLU A 39 -2.12 7.86 -5.12
CA GLU A 39 -2.92 6.89 -5.89
C GLU A 39 -2.12 5.63 -6.20
N VAL A 40 -0.89 5.77 -6.68
CA VAL A 40 -0.01 4.62 -6.96
C VAL A 40 0.28 3.83 -5.69
N ALA A 41 0.62 4.51 -4.59
CA ALA A 41 0.88 3.85 -3.32
C ALA A 41 -0.36 3.11 -2.80
N GLY A 42 -1.54 3.73 -2.89
CA GLY A 42 -2.81 3.13 -2.48
C GLY A 42 -3.18 1.91 -3.32
N LEU A 43 -3.01 2.01 -4.65
CA LEU A 43 -3.25 0.90 -5.56
C LEU A 43 -2.34 -0.28 -5.22
N LEU A 44 -1.03 -0.06 -5.10
CA LEU A 44 -0.08 -1.13 -4.75
C LEU A 44 -0.36 -1.73 -3.37
N ALA A 45 -0.69 -0.90 -2.39
CA ALA A 45 -1.09 -1.35 -1.06
C ALA A 45 -2.31 -2.27 -1.13
N SER A 46 -3.34 -1.90 -1.89
CA SER A 46 -4.55 -2.72 -2.09
C SER A 46 -4.29 -4.03 -2.82
N VAL A 47 -3.44 -3.99 -3.87
CA VAL A 47 -3.07 -5.19 -4.66
C VAL A 47 -2.37 -6.23 -3.81
N PHE A 48 -1.63 -5.85 -2.76
CA PHE A 48 -0.96 -6.79 -1.87
C PHE A 48 -1.67 -7.01 -0.53
N ALA A 49 -2.87 -6.44 -0.31
CA ALA A 49 -3.60 -6.46 0.96
C ALA A 49 -4.26 -7.82 1.28
N TYR A 50 -3.53 -8.92 1.16
CA TYR A 50 -4.00 -10.25 1.54
C TYR A 50 -2.93 -11.05 2.29
N GLY A 51 -3.39 -11.80 3.29
CA GLY A 51 -2.52 -12.61 4.15
C GLY A 51 -2.05 -11.89 5.41
N ASN A 52 -0.84 -12.21 5.86
CA ASN A 52 -0.31 -11.68 7.10
C ASN A 52 0.12 -10.21 6.93
N VAL A 53 -0.39 -9.33 7.80
CA VAL A 53 -0.12 -7.89 7.74
C VAL A 53 1.36 -7.52 7.68
N LYS A 54 2.24 -8.22 8.43
CA LYS A 54 3.69 -7.96 8.39
C LYS A 54 4.29 -8.28 7.02
N SER A 55 3.77 -9.31 6.34
CA SER A 55 4.18 -9.64 4.98
C SER A 55 3.68 -8.59 3.98
N VAL A 56 2.44 -8.12 4.14
CA VAL A 56 1.88 -7.05 3.31
C VAL A 56 2.73 -5.79 3.42
N LEU A 57 2.95 -5.30 4.64
CA LEU A 57 3.73 -4.08 4.90
C LEU A 57 5.15 -4.19 4.30
N ARG A 58 5.82 -5.33 4.49
CA ARG A 58 7.16 -5.58 3.93
C ARG A 58 7.15 -5.55 2.40
N THR A 59 6.13 -6.13 1.77
CA THR A 59 6.03 -6.14 0.30
C THR A 59 5.78 -4.73 -0.24
N VAL A 60 4.84 -3.99 0.34
CA VAL A 60 4.51 -2.63 -0.11
C VAL A 60 5.71 -1.70 0.07
N GLU A 61 6.40 -1.76 1.21
CA GLU A 61 7.65 -1.03 1.46
C GLU A 61 8.71 -1.34 0.38
N LYS A 62 8.93 -2.62 0.05
CA LYS A 62 9.90 -3.01 -0.98
C LYS A 62 9.55 -2.48 -2.36
N VAL A 63 8.29 -2.60 -2.78
CA VAL A 63 7.86 -2.13 -4.11
C VAL A 63 8.01 -0.62 -4.20
N LEU A 64 7.52 0.11 -3.19
CA LEU A 64 7.66 1.57 -3.17
C LEU A 64 9.13 2.01 -3.10
N GLY A 65 9.97 1.26 -2.37
CA GLY A 65 11.43 1.47 -2.37
C GLY A 65 12.06 1.34 -3.76
N TYR A 66 11.58 0.41 -4.60
CA TYR A 66 12.03 0.32 -6.00
C TYR A 66 11.54 1.48 -6.87
N LEU A 67 10.35 2.00 -6.57
CA LEU A 67 9.76 3.12 -7.31
C LEU A 67 10.35 4.48 -6.88
N GLY A 68 10.97 4.55 -5.71
CA GLY A 68 11.65 5.74 -5.20
C GLY A 68 10.67 6.84 -4.77
N PRO A 69 11.14 8.10 -4.68
CA PRO A 69 10.38 9.19 -4.07
C PRO A 69 9.17 9.68 -4.87
N SER A 70 9.09 9.36 -6.17
CA SER A 70 7.92 9.69 -7.00
C SER A 70 7.44 8.45 -7.77
N PRO A 71 6.65 7.58 -7.13
CA PRO A 71 6.17 6.34 -7.72
C PRO A 71 5.40 6.52 -9.03
N SER A 72 4.58 7.57 -9.15
CA SER A 72 3.80 7.87 -10.35
C SER A 72 4.71 8.14 -11.55
N ARG A 73 5.76 8.94 -11.37
CA ARG A 73 6.74 9.21 -12.42
C ARG A 73 7.51 7.95 -12.81
N THR A 74 7.93 7.15 -11.83
CA THR A 74 8.68 5.93 -12.09
C THR A 74 7.84 4.91 -12.86
N ILE A 75 6.56 4.73 -12.50
CA ILE A 75 5.65 3.85 -13.24
C ILE A 75 5.40 4.36 -14.65
N ALA A 76 5.21 5.67 -14.84
CA ALA A 76 4.98 6.26 -16.17
C ALA A 76 6.16 6.03 -17.14
N LEU A 77 7.37 5.91 -16.61
CA LEU A 77 8.59 5.64 -17.38
C LEU A 77 8.99 4.15 -17.41
N PHE A 78 8.26 3.29 -16.70
CA PHE A 78 8.61 1.89 -16.55
C PHE A 78 8.43 1.15 -17.88
N ASN A 79 9.49 0.46 -18.31
CA ASN A 79 9.46 -0.39 -19.50
C ASN A 79 9.49 -1.86 -19.09
N PRO A 80 8.38 -2.62 -19.20
CA PRO A 80 8.31 -4.01 -18.79
C PRO A 80 9.36 -4.92 -19.41
N ARG A 81 9.84 -4.63 -20.63
CA ARG A 81 10.85 -5.45 -21.32
C ARG A 81 12.24 -5.33 -20.70
N THR A 82 12.55 -4.19 -20.08
CA THR A 82 13.91 -3.88 -19.61
C THR A 82 13.99 -3.78 -18.09
N ASP A 83 12.95 -3.25 -17.45
CA ASP A 83 12.93 -2.93 -16.03
C ASP A 83 12.40 -4.07 -15.16
N VAL A 84 11.72 -5.07 -15.72
CA VAL A 84 11.28 -6.26 -14.96
C VAL A 84 12.45 -6.98 -14.28
N ARG A 85 13.67 -6.85 -14.83
CA ARG A 85 14.90 -7.39 -14.20
C ARG A 85 15.17 -6.80 -12.82
N ARG A 86 14.74 -5.55 -12.55
CA ARG A 86 14.85 -4.90 -11.23
C ARG A 86 13.94 -5.55 -10.19
N LEU A 87 12.92 -6.29 -10.64
CA LEU A 87 11.98 -7.03 -9.79
C LEU A 87 12.38 -8.51 -9.62
N ARG A 88 13.58 -8.91 -10.05
CA ARG A 88 14.07 -10.28 -9.84
C ARG A 88 14.14 -10.62 -8.36
N GLY A 89 13.59 -11.78 -8.00
CA GLY A 89 13.51 -12.22 -6.60
C GLY A 89 12.38 -11.55 -5.82
N PHE A 90 11.50 -10.79 -6.51
CA PHE A 90 10.28 -10.32 -5.90
C PHE A 90 9.36 -11.50 -5.58
N TYR A 91 8.85 -11.50 -4.36
CA TYR A 91 7.99 -12.55 -3.84
C TYR A 91 6.96 -11.94 -2.89
N HIS A 92 5.70 -12.30 -3.11
CA HIS A 92 4.61 -12.07 -2.16
C HIS A 92 3.67 -13.28 -2.19
N ARG A 93 3.84 -14.17 -1.22
CA ARG A 93 3.06 -15.41 -1.02
C ARG A 93 3.10 -16.36 -2.22
N PHE A 94 2.21 -16.22 -3.20
CA PHE A 94 2.21 -17.03 -4.42
C PHE A 94 2.57 -16.20 -5.66
N ASN A 95 2.67 -14.87 -5.54
CA ASN A 95 3.18 -14.01 -6.60
C ASN A 95 4.70 -14.05 -6.58
N THR A 96 5.27 -14.57 -7.64
CA THR A 96 6.71 -14.78 -7.82
C THR A 96 7.12 -14.20 -9.16
N SER A 97 8.32 -13.63 -9.23
CA SER A 97 8.91 -13.08 -10.46
C SER A 97 9.52 -14.16 -11.38
N ARG A 98 9.07 -15.42 -11.29
CA ARG A 98 9.53 -16.56 -12.10
C ARG A 98 8.49 -16.89 -13.15
#